data_AF-A0A0Q4GG69-F1
#
_entry.id   AF-A0A0Q4GG69-F1
#
_cell.length_a   1.000
_cell.length_b   1.000
_cell.length_c   1.000
_cell.angle_alpha   90.00
_cell.angle_beta   90.00
_cell.angle_gamma   90.00
#
_symmetry.space_group_name_H-M   'P 1'
#
loop_
_entity.id
_entity.type
_entity.pdbx_description
1 polymer ?
#
loop_
_entity_poly.entity_id
_entity_poly.type
_entity_poly.pdbx_seq_one_letter_code
_entity_poly.pdbx_strand_id
1 'polypeptide(L)'
;MKKIIYIALVSLSIIGVYSCRKSQVEDLKLPDPNTRSITGDGIVAGNVSIDNEFVKVPFKISLTGIAEEAFQVGLTLNNDTVTQLIKNGSITNGILMPSAGVEYPNVINVAFGTDNSEGIAIVRRSVLERNYGKKVVFALKLSAPGKGNKIAAGKSTIVVIINTAELLKPTDIHYLSLNGGGTYTVVYQGKYIIGPAGVTIPLTISLENQPSTAFNVKIKENIDTIATLVGRGTLPADAIHLAAKDYLLDTLVRFATGATSATVRLQIPWPVFDANIVANKKFAFALNISDATNHVIHPTKSKLIVVIDPNVNLDNNSYITGNGTGLTAKYYTNTQLDPDDGRAPFVTRVDETINFSGDGWPDNVKNTSGTQLSRDNFATRWKGEFLAPVRGTYTFYQTRWDDGSRLYVNGVALVNDYTTQWDKDTRKGTIFLERGKRYTIEAHHRENVGGQQAYLEIEVPDILSKRVIPKSQLFPTP
;
A
#
# COMPACT_ATOMS: atom_id res chain seq x y z
N MET A 1 93.52 -66.37 55.77
CA MET A 1 92.23 -67.08 55.60
C MET A 1 91.32 -66.22 54.72
N LYS A 2 90.40 -66.79 53.92
CA LYS A 2 89.35 -66.12 53.08
C LYS A 2 89.82 -64.93 52.20
N LYS A 3 90.09 -65.16 50.90
CA LYS A 3 89.15 -65.03 49.73
C LYS A 3 89.03 -63.56 49.21
N ILE A 4 89.54 -63.23 48.00
CA ILE A 4 88.87 -63.25 46.65
C ILE A 4 88.00 -61.97 46.46
N ILE A 5 88.02 -61.15 45.39
CA ILE A 5 88.56 -61.10 43.97
C ILE A 5 88.57 -59.59 43.52
N TYR A 6 89.14 -59.00 42.43
CA TYR A 6 90.25 -59.17 41.45
C TYR A 6 90.43 -57.79 40.69
N ILE A 7 91.61 -57.35 40.20
CA ILE A 7 92.24 -57.55 38.85
C ILE A 7 91.37 -57.08 37.66
N ALA A 8 91.78 -56.23 36.69
CA ALA A 8 92.98 -55.37 36.45
C ALA A 8 92.64 -54.35 35.30
N LEU A 9 93.26 -53.16 35.09
CA LEU A 9 94.62 -52.84 34.55
C LEU A 9 95.06 -53.70 33.33
N VAL A 10 95.66 -53.20 32.24
CA VAL A 10 95.70 -51.85 31.61
C VAL A 10 96.23 -52.00 30.17
N SER A 11 95.84 -51.13 29.22
CA SER A 11 96.46 -50.82 27.89
C SER A 11 95.38 -50.25 26.92
N LEU A 12 95.67 -49.45 25.89
CA LEU A 12 96.93 -48.81 25.47
C LEU A 12 96.66 -47.39 24.91
N SER A 13 97.69 -46.56 25.01
CA SER A 13 98.10 -45.38 24.22
C SER A 13 97.53 -45.24 22.78
N ILE A 14 97.51 -44.07 22.09
CA ILE A 14 98.25 -42.80 22.23
C ILE A 14 97.63 -41.69 21.33
N ILE A 15 97.81 -40.38 21.64
CA ILE A 15 97.72 -39.15 20.77
C ILE A 15 96.48 -38.97 19.84
N GLY A 16 95.81 -37.80 19.73
CA GLY A 16 95.97 -36.47 20.36
C GLY A 16 95.40 -35.32 19.48
N VAL A 17 95.56 -34.07 19.94
CA VAL A 17 95.34 -32.79 19.20
C VAL A 17 93.88 -32.32 18.94
N TYR A 18 93.55 -31.17 19.54
CA TYR A 18 92.56 -30.13 19.17
C TYR A 18 91.43 -30.41 18.16
N SER A 19 90.19 -30.10 18.55
CA SER A 19 89.48 -28.89 18.07
C SER A 19 88.13 -28.67 18.79
N CYS A 20 87.77 -27.42 19.09
CA CYS A 20 86.43 -27.06 19.54
C CYS A 20 85.45 -27.10 18.36
N ARG A 21 84.63 -28.16 18.25
CA ARG A 21 83.53 -28.19 17.28
C ARG A 21 82.40 -27.25 17.71
N LYS A 22 81.95 -26.42 16.76
CA LYS A 22 80.74 -25.59 16.87
C LYS A 22 79.47 -26.44 16.97
N SER A 23 78.40 -25.77 17.39
CA SER A 23 77.01 -26.25 17.46
C SER A 23 76.53 -26.99 16.21
N GLN A 24 75.88 -28.16 16.39
CA GLN A 24 75.02 -28.75 15.36
C GLN A 24 73.59 -28.21 15.49
N VAL A 25 73.36 -27.02 14.93
CA VAL A 25 72.02 -26.42 14.72
C VAL A 25 71.75 -26.16 13.23
N GLU A 26 72.73 -26.44 12.36
CA GLU A 26 72.77 -25.99 10.96
C GLU A 26 72.28 -27.06 9.95
N ASP A 27 71.82 -28.23 10.42
CA ASP A 27 71.28 -29.33 9.58
C ASP A 27 69.74 -29.38 9.51
N LEU A 28 69.02 -28.36 9.99
CA LEU A 28 67.62 -28.13 9.61
C LEU A 28 67.58 -27.47 8.23
N LYS A 29 67.67 -28.30 7.18
CA LYS A 29 67.43 -27.87 5.80
C LYS A 29 65.97 -27.41 5.65
N LEU A 30 65.75 -26.09 5.60
CA LEU A 30 64.44 -25.52 5.31
C LEU A 30 63.94 -26.04 3.94
N PRO A 31 62.65 -26.42 3.80
CA PRO A 31 62.11 -26.86 2.51
C PRO A 31 62.23 -25.77 1.45
N ASP A 32 62.68 -26.12 0.24
CA ASP A 32 62.97 -25.16 -0.84
C ASP A 32 61.79 -24.18 -1.05
N PRO A 33 61.99 -22.86 -0.88
CA PRO A 33 60.92 -21.87 -1.00
C PRO A 33 60.27 -21.85 -2.40
N ASN A 34 60.90 -22.43 -3.42
CA ASN A 34 60.31 -22.56 -4.76
C ASN A 34 59.20 -23.63 -4.86
N THR A 35 59.04 -24.48 -3.85
CA THR A 35 58.01 -25.54 -3.81
C THR A 35 56.74 -25.15 -3.05
N ARG A 36 56.72 -23.96 -2.44
CA ARG A 36 55.62 -23.50 -1.57
C ARG A 36 54.51 -22.86 -2.38
N SER A 37 53.33 -23.50 -2.34
CA SER A 37 52.19 -23.14 -3.16
C SER A 37 50.92 -23.01 -2.32
N ILE A 38 50.19 -21.91 -2.51
CA ILE A 38 48.92 -21.64 -1.85
C ILE A 38 47.78 -22.16 -2.71
N THR A 39 46.84 -22.89 -2.10
CA THR A 39 45.58 -23.33 -2.73
C THR A 39 44.37 -22.73 -2.01
N GLY A 40 43.35 -22.35 -2.79
CA GLY A 40 42.03 -22.06 -2.26
C GLY A 40 41.22 -23.34 -2.08
N ASP A 41 40.76 -23.60 -0.87
CA ASP A 41 39.81 -24.66 -0.55
C ASP A 41 38.40 -24.07 -0.37
N GLY A 42 37.36 -24.89 -0.55
CA GLY A 42 35.96 -24.44 -0.57
C GLY A 42 35.38 -24.08 0.80
N ILE A 43 34.08 -24.33 0.98
CA ILE A 43 33.42 -24.16 2.29
C ILE A 43 34.05 -25.11 3.31
N VAL A 44 34.41 -24.58 4.48
CA VAL A 44 34.78 -25.38 5.64
C VAL A 44 33.51 -25.96 6.26
N ALA A 45 33.13 -27.16 5.80
CA ALA A 45 31.87 -27.80 6.15
C ALA A 45 31.78 -28.07 7.67
N GLY A 46 30.83 -27.41 8.34
CA GLY A 46 30.58 -27.50 9.78
C GLY A 46 30.42 -26.15 10.47
N ASN A 47 31.16 -25.12 10.02
CA ASN A 47 31.27 -23.84 10.74
C ASN A 47 30.38 -22.70 10.19
N VAL A 48 29.31 -23.02 9.44
CA VAL A 48 28.39 -22.01 8.88
C VAL A 48 27.40 -21.53 9.93
N SER A 49 27.41 -20.24 10.29
CA SER A 49 26.44 -19.66 11.23
C SER A 49 25.37 -18.84 10.51
N ILE A 50 24.09 -19.06 10.82
CA ILE A 50 22.93 -18.37 10.26
C ILE A 50 22.37 -17.40 11.32
N ASP A 51 22.12 -16.15 10.94
CA ASP A 51 21.30 -15.20 11.70
C ASP A 51 20.07 -14.75 10.88
N ASN A 52 19.36 -13.68 11.26
CA ASN A 52 18.12 -13.29 10.59
C ASN A 52 18.32 -12.50 9.28
N GLU A 53 19.48 -11.88 9.07
CA GLU A 53 19.78 -11.14 7.84
C GLU A 53 20.95 -11.77 7.04
N PHE A 54 21.85 -12.48 7.72
CA PHE A 54 23.09 -12.99 7.12
C PHE A 54 23.36 -14.48 7.41
N VAL A 55 24.22 -15.04 6.57
CA VAL A 55 24.86 -16.34 6.72
C VAL A 55 26.36 -16.13 6.62
N LYS A 56 27.10 -16.54 7.65
CA LYS A 56 28.56 -16.45 7.70
C LYS A 56 29.14 -17.76 7.18
N VAL A 57 29.81 -17.71 6.03
CA VAL A 57 30.34 -18.87 5.32
C VAL A 57 31.86 -18.85 5.41
N PRO A 58 32.49 -19.71 6.23
CA PRO A 58 33.93 -19.83 6.31
C PRO A 58 34.48 -20.57 5.07
N PHE A 59 35.61 -20.07 4.59
CA PHE A 59 36.38 -20.63 3.47
C PHE A 59 37.87 -20.58 3.80
N LYS A 60 38.66 -21.49 3.23
CA LYS A 60 40.04 -21.74 3.67
C LYS A 60 41.07 -21.49 2.56
N ILE A 61 42.24 -20.99 2.94
CA ILE A 61 43.46 -21.13 2.15
C ILE A 61 44.42 -22.09 2.85
N SER A 62 45.00 -23.01 2.07
CA SER A 62 45.98 -23.99 2.54
C SER A 62 47.33 -23.78 1.83
N LEU A 63 48.41 -24.09 2.52
CA LEU A 63 49.79 -24.04 2.03
C LEU A 63 50.34 -25.47 1.91
N THR A 64 51.33 -25.69 1.04
CA THR A 64 52.09 -26.96 0.97
C THR A 64 53.15 -27.12 2.08
N GLY A 65 53.10 -26.30 3.14
CA GLY A 65 53.99 -26.30 4.29
C GLY A 65 53.68 -25.12 5.23
N ILE A 66 54.31 -25.07 6.41
CA ILE A 66 54.07 -23.99 7.38
C ILE A 66 54.63 -22.63 6.92
N ALA A 67 53.99 -21.55 7.35
CA ALA A 67 54.41 -20.17 7.09
C ALA A 67 55.57 -19.74 8.01
N GLU A 68 56.77 -19.57 7.44
CA GLU A 68 57.98 -19.11 8.15
C GLU A 68 57.96 -17.61 8.51
N GLU A 69 57.04 -16.83 7.94
CA GLU A 69 56.73 -15.46 8.34
C GLU A 69 55.22 -15.24 8.24
N ALA A 70 54.67 -14.30 9.02
CA ALA A 70 53.28 -13.86 8.82
C ALA A 70 53.16 -13.06 7.51
N PHE A 71 52.13 -13.32 6.71
CA PHE A 71 51.92 -12.65 5.42
C PHE A 71 50.44 -12.51 5.06
N GLN A 72 50.16 -11.77 3.99
CA GLN A 72 48.79 -11.56 3.49
C GLN A 72 48.60 -12.14 2.09
N VAL A 73 47.36 -12.54 1.79
CA VAL A 73 46.89 -12.94 0.46
C VAL A 73 45.67 -12.07 0.12
N GLY A 74 45.73 -11.35 -1.00
CA GLY A 74 44.62 -10.51 -1.48
C GLY A 74 43.52 -11.32 -2.16
N LEU A 75 42.27 -10.88 -2.00
CA LEU A 75 41.08 -11.53 -2.52
C LEU A 75 40.23 -10.57 -3.35
N THR A 76 39.75 -11.03 -4.51
CA THR A 76 38.77 -10.30 -5.34
C THR A 76 37.71 -11.24 -5.91
N LEU A 77 36.47 -10.76 -6.11
CA LEU A 77 35.40 -11.54 -6.74
C LEU A 77 35.76 -11.94 -8.19
N ASN A 78 35.45 -13.19 -8.54
CA ASN A 78 35.69 -13.79 -9.86
C ASN A 78 34.39 -14.38 -10.44
N ASN A 79 33.48 -13.51 -10.85
CA ASN A 79 32.16 -13.89 -11.36
C ASN A 79 32.24 -14.63 -12.72
N ASP A 80 33.28 -14.38 -13.51
CA ASP A 80 33.46 -15.00 -14.83
C ASP A 80 33.73 -16.51 -14.71
N THR A 81 34.61 -16.92 -13.80
CA THR A 81 34.86 -18.34 -13.53
C THR A 81 33.60 -19.05 -13.04
N VAL A 82 32.79 -18.44 -12.17
CA VAL A 82 31.49 -19.02 -11.76
C VAL A 82 30.54 -19.16 -12.94
N THR A 83 30.43 -18.12 -13.78
CA THR A 83 29.57 -18.12 -14.96
C THR A 83 29.99 -19.20 -15.97
N GLN A 84 31.29 -19.40 -16.17
CA GLN A 84 31.84 -20.47 -17.00
C GLN A 84 31.56 -21.86 -16.43
N LEU A 85 31.73 -22.06 -15.12
CA LEU A 85 31.47 -23.33 -14.42
C LEU A 85 29.98 -23.72 -14.37
N ILE A 86 29.07 -22.74 -14.39
CA ILE A 86 27.63 -22.99 -14.58
C ILE A 86 27.35 -23.33 -16.05
N LYS A 87 27.86 -22.51 -17.00
CA LYS A 87 27.61 -22.69 -18.45
C LYS A 87 28.16 -24.00 -19.01
N ASN A 88 29.27 -24.51 -18.50
CA ASN A 88 29.87 -25.78 -18.94
C ASN A 88 29.31 -27.02 -18.20
N GLY A 89 28.33 -26.85 -17.30
CA GLY A 89 27.69 -27.94 -16.55
C GLY A 89 28.46 -28.44 -15.32
N SER A 90 29.65 -27.89 -15.01
CA SER A 90 30.43 -28.28 -13.82
C SER A 90 29.68 -27.98 -12.51
N ILE A 91 28.83 -26.95 -12.51
CA ILE A 91 27.92 -26.60 -11.40
C ILE A 91 26.47 -26.73 -11.88
N THR A 92 25.95 -27.95 -11.82
CA THR A 92 24.53 -28.24 -12.06
C THR A 92 23.63 -27.56 -11.02
N ASN A 93 22.52 -26.97 -11.48
CA ASN A 93 21.58 -26.18 -10.67
C ASN A 93 22.25 -25.01 -9.91
N GLY A 94 23.28 -24.41 -10.51
CA GLY A 94 24.00 -23.25 -9.99
C GLY A 94 23.37 -21.91 -10.41
N ILE A 95 23.47 -20.91 -9.55
CA ILE A 95 23.25 -19.51 -9.88
C ILE A 95 24.38 -18.65 -9.29
N LEU A 96 24.82 -17.65 -10.05
CA LEU A 96 25.82 -16.68 -9.61
C LEU A 96 25.25 -15.81 -8.47
N MET A 97 26.03 -15.66 -7.41
CA MET A 97 25.78 -14.71 -6.32
C MET A 97 25.83 -13.27 -6.85
N PRO A 98 24.78 -12.44 -6.66
CA PRO A 98 24.87 -11.00 -6.90
C PRO A 98 25.96 -10.38 -6.02
N SER A 99 26.73 -9.42 -6.55
CA SER A 99 27.85 -8.79 -5.81
C SER A 99 27.40 -8.13 -4.50
N ALA A 100 26.24 -7.46 -4.50
CA ALA A 100 25.63 -6.88 -3.28
C ALA A 100 25.03 -7.93 -2.30
N GLY A 101 25.12 -9.22 -2.64
CA GLY A 101 24.67 -10.35 -1.83
C GLY A 101 25.77 -11.01 -0.99
N VAL A 102 27.04 -10.65 -1.19
CA VAL A 102 28.18 -11.20 -0.44
C VAL A 102 29.24 -10.14 -0.11
N GLU A 103 29.55 -10.02 1.16
CA GLU A 103 30.69 -9.27 1.69
C GLU A 103 31.80 -10.26 2.09
N TYR A 104 33.07 -9.90 1.94
CA TYR A 104 34.21 -10.78 2.18
C TYR A 104 35.46 -9.95 2.53
N PRO A 105 36.45 -10.50 3.24
CA PRO A 105 37.68 -9.78 3.55
C PRO A 105 38.52 -9.59 2.28
N ASN A 106 39.01 -8.38 2.03
CA ASN A 106 39.90 -8.07 0.91
C ASN A 106 41.29 -8.73 1.03
N VAL A 107 41.69 -9.14 2.24
CA VAL A 107 42.92 -9.89 2.52
C VAL A 107 42.67 -10.97 3.58
N ILE A 108 43.31 -12.13 3.45
CA ILE A 108 43.50 -13.08 4.56
C ILE A 108 44.90 -12.89 5.13
N ASN A 109 45.02 -12.84 6.46
CA ASN A 109 46.29 -12.93 7.18
C ASN A 109 46.63 -14.42 7.41
N VAL A 110 47.81 -14.85 6.98
CA VAL A 110 48.39 -16.15 7.37
C VAL A 110 49.35 -15.89 8.53
N ALA A 111 49.19 -16.63 9.62
CA ALA A 111 50.00 -16.47 10.83
C ALA A 111 51.30 -17.27 10.74
N PHE A 112 52.33 -16.82 11.46
CA PHE A 112 53.57 -17.59 11.59
C PHE A 112 53.29 -18.98 12.19
N GLY A 113 53.91 -20.01 11.60
CA GLY A 113 53.79 -21.41 12.04
C GLY A 113 52.52 -22.14 11.59
N THR A 114 51.58 -21.50 10.87
CA THR A 114 50.39 -22.20 10.35
C THR A 114 50.59 -22.68 8.90
N ASP A 115 49.99 -23.82 8.55
CA ASP A 115 49.89 -24.34 7.19
C ASP A 115 48.60 -23.87 6.48
N ASN A 116 47.77 -23.07 7.16
CA ASN A 116 46.50 -22.58 6.64
C ASN A 116 46.04 -21.27 7.30
N SER A 117 45.00 -20.67 6.74
CA SER A 117 44.20 -19.62 7.38
C SER A 117 42.77 -19.59 6.79
N GLU A 118 41.81 -19.04 7.55
CA GLU A 118 40.40 -18.94 7.16
C GLU A 118 39.97 -17.50 6.90
N GLY A 119 39.05 -17.34 5.93
CA GLY A 119 38.28 -16.12 5.73
C GLY A 119 36.78 -16.42 5.94
N ILE A 120 36.02 -15.39 6.32
CA ILE A 120 34.56 -15.50 6.49
C ILE A 120 33.89 -14.58 5.47
N ALA A 121 33.07 -15.15 4.61
CA ALA A 121 32.16 -14.38 3.76
C ALA A 121 30.82 -14.17 4.47
N ILE A 122 30.30 -12.96 4.45
CA ILE A 122 29.00 -12.59 5.03
C ILE A 122 28.01 -12.48 3.86
N VAL A 123 27.13 -13.47 3.75
CA VAL A 123 26.15 -13.61 2.66
C VAL A 123 24.78 -13.15 3.13
N ARG A 124 24.07 -12.36 2.33
CA ARG A 124 22.68 -11.95 2.64
C ARG A 124 21.74 -13.16 2.57
N ARG A 125 21.11 -13.49 3.71
CA ARG A 125 20.19 -14.63 3.85
C ARG A 125 19.05 -14.59 2.84
N SER A 126 18.47 -13.42 2.59
CA SER A 126 17.38 -13.27 1.61
C SER A 126 17.79 -13.56 0.15
N VAL A 127 19.08 -13.47 -0.20
CA VAL A 127 19.58 -13.90 -1.53
C VAL A 127 19.58 -15.42 -1.66
N LEU A 128 19.86 -16.13 -0.56
CA LEU A 128 19.80 -17.58 -0.46
C LEU A 128 18.34 -18.07 -0.44
N GLU A 129 17.48 -17.44 0.36
CA GLU A 129 16.05 -17.74 0.41
C GLU A 129 15.34 -17.54 -0.95
N ARG A 130 15.65 -16.45 -1.67
CA ARG A 130 15.16 -16.21 -3.05
C ARG A 130 15.59 -17.27 -4.07
N ASN A 131 16.63 -18.04 -3.75
CA ASN A 131 17.17 -19.09 -4.59
C ASN A 131 17.11 -20.47 -3.91
N TYR A 132 16.15 -20.64 -2.99
CA TYR A 132 15.91 -21.91 -2.32
C TYR A 132 15.74 -23.06 -3.31
N GLY A 133 16.41 -24.19 -3.04
CA GLY A 133 16.49 -25.33 -3.95
C GLY A 133 17.59 -25.21 -5.02
N LYS A 134 18.40 -24.14 -5.04
CA LYS A 134 19.56 -23.97 -5.94
C LYS A 134 20.88 -23.92 -5.18
N LYS A 135 21.98 -24.11 -5.90
CA LYS A 135 23.34 -23.80 -5.43
C LYS A 135 23.66 -22.34 -5.75
N VAL A 136 23.80 -21.49 -4.74
CA VAL A 136 24.23 -20.09 -4.94
C VAL A 136 25.74 -20.03 -4.83
N VAL A 137 26.41 -19.47 -5.83
CA VAL A 137 27.87 -19.60 -6.00
C VAL A 137 28.55 -18.26 -6.18
N PHE A 138 29.63 -18.04 -5.43
CA PHE A 138 30.63 -17.00 -5.73
C PHE A 138 32.02 -17.63 -5.79
N ALA A 139 32.99 -16.87 -6.31
CA ALA A 139 34.38 -17.29 -6.31
C ALA A 139 35.30 -16.12 -5.97
N LEU A 140 36.38 -16.40 -5.25
CA LEU A 140 37.37 -15.42 -4.82
C LEU A 140 38.73 -15.77 -5.44
N LYS A 141 39.27 -14.86 -6.24
CA LYS A 141 40.59 -14.98 -6.86
C LYS A 141 41.68 -14.60 -5.86
N LEU A 142 42.65 -15.50 -5.68
CA LEU A 142 43.85 -15.24 -4.89
C LEU A 142 44.79 -14.29 -5.65
N SER A 143 45.40 -13.35 -4.94
CA SER A 143 46.31 -12.35 -5.53
C SER A 143 47.41 -11.91 -4.55
N ALA A 144 48.51 -11.41 -5.11
CA ALA A 144 49.62 -10.78 -4.39
C ALA A 144 50.02 -11.43 -3.04
N PRO A 145 50.31 -12.74 -2.99
CA PRO A 145 50.76 -13.39 -1.76
C PRO A 145 52.09 -12.80 -1.28
N GLY A 146 52.13 -12.40 0.00
CA GLY A 146 53.32 -11.81 0.60
C GLY A 146 54.48 -12.78 0.80
N LYS A 147 55.66 -12.21 1.12
CA LYS A 147 56.85 -12.93 1.60
C LYS A 147 57.37 -14.05 0.66
N GLY A 148 57.27 -13.84 -0.65
CA GLY A 148 57.85 -14.74 -1.67
C GLY A 148 57.04 -16.02 -1.94
N ASN A 149 55.94 -16.25 -1.23
CA ASN A 149 55.01 -17.33 -1.49
C ASN A 149 54.40 -17.23 -2.90
N LYS A 150 54.02 -18.36 -3.49
CA LYS A 150 53.40 -18.42 -4.83
C LYS A 150 52.03 -19.08 -4.75
N ILE A 151 51.11 -18.69 -5.63
CA ILE A 151 49.82 -19.36 -5.80
C ILE A 151 50.03 -20.60 -6.68
N ALA A 152 49.46 -21.74 -6.33
CA ALA A 152 49.64 -22.96 -7.13
C ALA A 152 48.96 -22.85 -8.50
N ALA A 153 49.59 -23.44 -9.53
CA ALA A 153 49.07 -23.40 -10.90
C ALA A 153 47.65 -23.99 -10.96
N GLY A 154 46.71 -23.26 -11.55
CA GLY A 154 45.30 -23.67 -11.63
C GLY A 154 44.51 -23.62 -10.30
N LYS A 155 45.10 -23.19 -9.18
CA LYS A 155 44.45 -23.10 -7.85
C LYS A 155 44.26 -21.67 -7.35
N SER A 156 44.34 -20.70 -8.25
CA SER A 156 44.24 -19.26 -7.96
C SER A 156 42.82 -18.75 -7.70
N THR A 157 41.83 -19.63 -7.53
CA THR A 157 40.44 -19.24 -7.28
C THR A 157 39.79 -20.22 -6.30
N ILE A 158 39.34 -19.69 -5.17
CA ILE A 158 38.40 -20.36 -4.25
C ILE A 158 37.02 -20.33 -4.91
N VAL A 159 36.29 -21.45 -4.94
CA VAL A 159 34.89 -21.49 -5.39
C VAL A 159 34.01 -21.89 -4.21
N VAL A 160 33.06 -21.03 -3.84
CA VAL A 160 32.18 -21.20 -2.68
C VAL A 160 30.78 -21.55 -3.20
N ILE A 161 30.33 -22.78 -2.94
CA ILE A 161 29.08 -23.33 -3.45
C ILE A 161 28.12 -23.57 -2.28
N ILE A 162 27.13 -22.69 -2.10
CA ILE A 162 26.15 -22.77 -1.01
C ILE A 162 24.91 -23.51 -1.51
N ASN A 163 24.67 -24.75 -1.07
CA ASN A 163 23.39 -25.42 -1.33
C ASN A 163 22.31 -24.90 -0.37
N THR A 164 21.37 -24.11 -0.90
CA THR A 164 20.32 -23.46 -0.10
C THR A 164 19.37 -24.43 0.58
N ALA A 165 19.15 -25.64 0.01
CA ALA A 165 18.26 -26.66 0.57
C ALA A 165 18.92 -27.57 1.62
N GLU A 166 20.24 -27.53 1.75
CA GLU A 166 20.96 -28.15 2.88
C GLU A 166 21.06 -27.19 4.08
N LEU A 167 21.02 -25.87 3.79
CA LEU A 167 21.25 -24.80 4.76
C LEU A 167 19.97 -24.27 5.43
N LEU A 168 18.86 -24.23 4.70
CA LEU A 168 17.59 -23.64 5.13
C LEU A 168 16.47 -24.69 5.02
N LYS A 169 15.43 -24.58 5.84
CA LYS A 169 14.17 -25.33 5.64
C LYS A 169 13.12 -24.43 4.99
N PRO A 170 12.08 -24.98 4.33
CA PRO A 170 10.98 -24.17 3.79
C PRO A 170 10.24 -23.36 4.86
N THR A 171 10.23 -23.85 6.10
CA THR A 171 9.69 -23.16 7.28
C THR A 171 10.46 -21.92 7.68
N ASP A 172 11.71 -21.78 7.24
CA ASP A 172 12.64 -20.76 7.72
C ASP A 172 12.72 -19.57 6.74
N ILE A 173 12.01 -19.65 5.61
CA ILE A 173 12.01 -18.64 4.55
C ILE A 173 11.10 -17.47 4.94
N HIS A 174 11.57 -16.24 4.73
CA HIS A 174 10.79 -15.05 4.99
C HIS A 174 9.88 -14.73 3.81
N TYR A 175 8.64 -15.21 3.86
CA TYR A 175 7.65 -15.02 2.78
C TYR A 175 6.79 -13.77 2.98
N LEU A 176 6.71 -12.95 1.93
CA LEU A 176 5.79 -11.82 1.81
C LEU A 176 4.49 -12.26 1.12
N SER A 177 3.36 -12.04 1.78
CA SER A 177 2.00 -12.29 1.28
C SER A 177 1.12 -11.04 1.37
N LEU A 178 0.05 -10.96 0.58
CA LEU A 178 -0.87 -9.81 0.52
C LEU A 178 -2.29 -10.26 0.87
N ASN A 179 -2.77 -9.95 2.07
CA ASN A 179 -3.98 -10.52 2.71
C ASN A 179 -4.04 -12.06 2.72
N GLY A 180 -2.89 -12.75 2.61
CA GLY A 180 -2.83 -14.21 2.38
C GLY A 180 -3.12 -14.66 0.94
N GLY A 181 -3.45 -13.72 0.05
CA GLY A 181 -3.76 -13.92 -1.36
C GLY A 181 -5.18 -14.42 -1.63
N GLY A 182 -5.47 -14.71 -2.91
CA GLY A 182 -6.80 -15.14 -3.35
C GLY A 182 -7.74 -13.97 -3.58
N THR A 183 -8.94 -14.00 -3.00
CA THR A 183 -9.96 -12.95 -3.15
C THR A 183 -10.32 -12.35 -1.79
N TYR A 184 -10.32 -11.02 -1.70
CA TYR A 184 -10.71 -10.26 -0.51
C TYR A 184 -11.92 -9.39 -0.82
N THR A 185 -13.09 -9.80 -0.32
CA THR A 185 -14.36 -9.10 -0.53
C THR A 185 -14.61 -8.08 0.59
N VAL A 186 -14.82 -6.83 0.22
CA VAL A 186 -15.18 -5.73 1.10
C VAL A 186 -16.70 -5.52 1.01
N VAL A 187 -17.37 -5.77 2.13
CA VAL A 187 -18.82 -5.64 2.32
C VAL A 187 -19.12 -4.59 3.39
N TYR A 188 -20.36 -4.12 3.47
CA TYR A 188 -20.83 -3.23 4.55
C TYR A 188 -20.47 -3.79 5.94
N GLN A 189 -19.99 -2.92 6.83
CA GLN A 189 -19.41 -3.25 8.16
C GLN A 189 -18.16 -4.15 8.15
N GLY A 190 -17.57 -4.43 6.99
CA GLY A 190 -16.24 -5.02 6.84
C GLY A 190 -15.08 -4.09 7.22
N LYS A 191 -13.84 -4.54 6.98
CA LYS A 191 -12.62 -3.80 7.35
C LYS A 191 -12.24 -2.75 6.31
N TYR A 192 -12.78 -1.54 6.48
CA TYR A 192 -12.43 -0.32 5.75
C TYR A 192 -12.55 0.91 6.68
N ILE A 193 -12.05 2.05 6.23
CA ILE A 193 -12.05 3.32 6.95
C ILE A 193 -12.87 4.33 6.14
N ILE A 194 -13.89 4.91 6.78
CA ILE A 194 -14.71 6.01 6.25
C ILE A 194 -13.98 7.32 6.53
N GLY A 195 -13.82 8.18 5.53
CA GLY A 195 -13.28 9.54 5.68
C GLY A 195 -14.07 10.57 4.88
N PRO A 196 -13.84 11.89 5.07
CA PRO A 196 -14.61 12.93 4.42
C PRO A 196 -14.48 12.94 2.88
N ALA A 197 -13.39 12.40 2.33
CA ALA A 197 -13.17 12.34 0.88
C ALA A 197 -13.63 11.02 0.21
N GLY A 198 -13.79 9.93 0.97
CA GLY A 198 -14.03 8.60 0.41
C GLY A 198 -13.81 7.45 1.39
N VAL A 199 -13.78 6.22 0.86
CA VAL A 199 -13.40 5.01 1.62
C VAL A 199 -11.91 4.72 1.41
N THR A 200 -11.22 4.34 2.48
CA THR A 200 -9.89 3.70 2.43
C THR A 200 -10.02 2.23 2.84
N ILE A 201 -9.66 1.32 1.94
CA ILE A 201 -9.54 -0.11 2.19
C ILE A 201 -8.07 -0.40 2.58
N PRO A 202 -7.78 -0.75 3.84
CA PRO A 202 -6.46 -1.20 4.24
C PRO A 202 -6.24 -2.67 3.84
N LEU A 203 -5.22 -2.91 3.03
CA LEU A 203 -4.74 -4.25 2.67
C LEU A 203 -3.42 -4.49 3.40
N THR A 204 -3.19 -5.68 3.91
CA THR A 204 -2.03 -6.03 4.74
C THR A 204 -1.03 -6.85 3.94
N ILE A 205 0.18 -6.34 3.78
CA ILE A 205 1.33 -7.17 3.44
C ILE A 205 1.81 -7.80 4.75
N SER A 206 1.89 -9.13 4.80
CA SER A 206 2.39 -9.88 5.95
C SER A 206 3.75 -10.51 5.62
N LEU A 207 4.68 -10.42 6.56
CA LEU A 207 5.96 -11.12 6.57
C LEU A 207 5.82 -12.38 7.44
N GLU A 208 5.99 -13.54 6.84
CA GLU A 208 6.13 -14.80 7.55
C GLU A 208 7.55 -14.89 8.15
N ASN A 209 7.68 -15.52 9.32
CA ASN A 209 8.89 -15.59 10.15
C ASN A 209 9.35 -14.26 10.79
N GLN A 210 10.63 -14.18 11.22
CA GLN A 210 11.10 -13.18 12.18
C GLN A 210 11.37 -11.83 11.50
N PRO A 211 10.94 -10.69 12.08
CA PRO A 211 11.08 -9.40 11.43
C PRO A 211 12.55 -8.93 11.34
N SER A 212 12.85 -8.14 10.31
CA SER A 212 14.20 -7.73 9.94
C SER A 212 14.47 -6.24 10.12
N THR A 213 15.63 -5.79 9.66
CA THR A 213 15.90 -4.42 9.22
C THR A 213 14.85 -3.92 8.21
N ALA A 214 14.58 -2.61 8.20
CA ALA A 214 13.57 -1.97 7.37
C ALA A 214 13.80 -2.16 5.85
N PHE A 215 12.74 -2.51 5.12
CA PHE A 215 12.77 -2.78 3.67
C PHE A 215 11.54 -2.18 2.97
N ASN A 216 11.57 -2.12 1.64
CA ASN A 216 10.46 -1.60 0.83
C ASN A 216 9.90 -2.70 -0.07
N VAL A 217 8.60 -2.65 -0.33
CA VAL A 217 7.84 -3.60 -1.16
C VAL A 217 7.05 -2.80 -2.20
N LYS A 218 7.08 -3.24 -3.47
CA LYS A 218 6.30 -2.62 -4.55
C LYS A 218 5.03 -3.42 -4.81
N ILE A 219 3.91 -2.72 -4.89
CA ILE A 219 2.63 -3.25 -5.36
C ILE A 219 2.44 -2.85 -6.82
N LYS A 220 2.06 -3.82 -7.64
CA LYS A 220 1.61 -3.61 -9.02
C LYS A 220 0.14 -4.04 -9.14
N GLU A 221 -0.58 -3.38 -10.03
CA GLU A 221 -1.89 -3.78 -10.51
C GLU A 221 -1.82 -4.35 -11.95
N ASN A 222 -2.69 -5.32 -12.26
CA ASN A 222 -2.79 -5.95 -13.57
C ASN A 222 -4.23 -5.82 -14.10
N ILE A 223 -4.55 -4.61 -14.57
CA ILE A 223 -5.89 -4.14 -14.97
C ILE A 223 -6.69 -5.17 -15.80
N ASP A 224 -6.08 -5.72 -16.85
CA ASP A 224 -6.73 -6.65 -17.82
C ASP A 224 -7.23 -7.96 -17.20
N THR A 225 -6.75 -8.28 -15.99
CA THR A 225 -7.17 -9.47 -15.24
C THR A 225 -8.67 -9.44 -14.91
N ILE A 226 -9.23 -8.26 -14.61
CA ILE A 226 -10.61 -8.14 -14.13
C ILE A 226 -11.61 -8.55 -15.22
N ALA A 227 -11.49 -7.98 -16.43
CA ALA A 227 -12.32 -8.37 -17.56
C ALA A 227 -12.18 -9.86 -17.91
N THR A 228 -10.95 -10.39 -17.79
CA THR A 228 -10.65 -11.82 -18.02
C THR A 228 -11.34 -12.73 -16.98
N LEU A 229 -11.39 -12.34 -15.71
CA LEU A 229 -12.05 -13.10 -14.65
C LEU A 229 -13.58 -13.01 -14.72
N VAL A 230 -14.13 -11.86 -15.09
CA VAL A 230 -15.58 -11.68 -15.33
C VAL A 230 -16.03 -12.52 -16.52
N GLY A 231 -15.31 -12.46 -17.65
CA GLY A 231 -15.60 -13.29 -18.83
C GLY A 231 -15.47 -14.80 -18.62
N ARG A 232 -14.83 -15.24 -17.52
CA ARG A 232 -14.72 -16.64 -17.07
C ARG A 232 -15.70 -17.00 -15.94
N GLY A 233 -16.59 -16.08 -15.53
CA GLY A 233 -17.49 -16.28 -14.39
C GLY A 233 -16.79 -16.44 -13.04
N THR A 234 -15.50 -16.11 -12.94
CA THR A 234 -14.72 -16.16 -11.69
C THR A 234 -14.94 -14.91 -10.83
N LEU A 235 -15.35 -13.80 -11.46
CA LEU A 235 -15.87 -12.61 -10.79
C LEU A 235 -17.34 -12.37 -11.21
N PRO A 236 -18.14 -11.68 -10.36
CA PRO A 236 -19.51 -11.30 -10.69
C PRO A 236 -19.61 -10.47 -11.98
N ALA A 237 -20.69 -10.64 -12.74
CA ALA A 237 -20.93 -9.92 -14.01
C ALA A 237 -21.16 -8.40 -13.85
N ASP A 238 -21.37 -7.94 -12.62
CA ASP A 238 -21.45 -6.53 -12.24
C ASP A 238 -20.11 -5.96 -11.70
N ALA A 239 -19.04 -6.76 -11.64
CA ALA A 239 -17.72 -6.29 -11.26
C ALA A 239 -17.01 -5.55 -12.42
N ILE A 240 -16.47 -4.36 -12.12
CA ILE A 240 -15.70 -3.53 -13.05
C ILE A 240 -14.35 -3.14 -12.43
N HIS A 241 -13.36 -2.88 -13.28
CA HIS A 241 -12.18 -2.11 -12.88
C HIS A 241 -12.52 -0.61 -12.94
N LEU A 242 -11.96 0.19 -12.03
CA LEU A 242 -12.15 1.65 -12.01
C LEU A 242 -11.05 2.36 -12.81
N ALA A 243 -11.36 3.47 -13.48
CA ALA A 243 -10.34 4.22 -14.20
C ALA A 243 -9.30 4.83 -13.22
N ALA A 244 -8.04 4.96 -13.66
CA ALA A 244 -6.91 5.37 -12.81
C ALA A 244 -7.02 6.77 -12.15
N LYS A 245 -8.04 7.56 -12.49
CA LYS A 245 -8.38 8.84 -11.83
C LYS A 245 -9.37 8.70 -10.66
N ASP A 246 -10.02 7.55 -10.54
CA ASP A 246 -11.16 7.29 -9.65
C ASP A 246 -10.76 6.49 -8.40
N TYR A 247 -9.46 6.24 -8.20
CA TYR A 247 -8.89 5.64 -7.01
C TYR A 247 -7.43 6.07 -6.81
N LEU A 248 -6.90 5.84 -5.60
CA LEU A 248 -5.47 5.90 -5.30
C LEU A 248 -5.02 4.56 -4.70
N LEU A 249 -3.80 4.14 -5.00
CA LEU A 249 -3.20 2.91 -4.49
C LEU A 249 -1.75 3.15 -4.06
N ASP A 250 -1.38 2.69 -2.86
CA ASP A 250 0.03 2.69 -2.43
C ASP A 250 0.87 1.70 -3.26
N THR A 251 1.61 2.20 -4.25
CA THR A 251 2.47 1.37 -5.12
C THR A 251 3.83 1.03 -4.51
N LEU A 252 4.24 1.74 -3.45
CA LEU A 252 5.48 1.51 -2.70
C LEU A 252 5.17 1.58 -1.19
N VAL A 253 5.33 0.47 -0.49
CA VAL A 253 5.09 0.36 0.96
C VAL A 253 6.38 0.03 1.69
N ARG A 254 6.61 0.68 2.83
CA ARG A 254 7.79 0.49 3.68
C ARG A 254 7.45 -0.33 4.91
N PHE A 255 8.20 -1.41 5.13
CA PHE A 255 8.28 -2.08 6.42
C PHE A 255 9.28 -1.34 7.30
N ALA A 256 8.89 -1.04 8.54
CA ALA A 256 9.82 -0.55 9.55
C ALA A 256 10.71 -1.69 10.08
N THR A 257 11.84 -1.36 10.70
CA THR A 257 12.67 -2.35 11.41
C THR A 257 11.83 -3.00 12.52
N GLY A 258 11.83 -4.32 12.60
CA GLY A 258 11.01 -5.06 13.57
C GLY A 258 9.54 -5.25 13.19
N ALA A 259 9.06 -4.73 12.04
CA ALA A 259 7.68 -4.92 11.60
C ALA A 259 7.45 -6.28 10.91
N THR A 260 6.42 -7.01 11.33
CA THR A 260 5.92 -8.23 10.67
C THR A 260 4.81 -7.97 9.65
N SER A 261 4.33 -6.73 9.53
CA SER A 261 3.36 -6.33 8.51
C SER A 261 3.49 -4.86 8.10
N ALA A 262 2.91 -4.52 6.95
CA ALA A 262 2.74 -3.14 6.51
C ALA A 262 1.43 -2.98 5.70
N THR A 263 0.88 -1.77 5.67
CA THR A 263 -0.42 -1.50 5.03
C THR A 263 -0.25 -0.89 3.65
N VAL A 264 -0.96 -1.44 2.67
CA VAL A 264 -1.25 -0.84 1.37
C VAL A 264 -2.64 -0.22 1.47
N ARG A 265 -2.79 1.09 1.21
CA ARG A 265 -4.09 1.75 1.13
C ARG A 265 -4.58 1.72 -0.31
N LEU A 266 -5.79 1.24 -0.50
CA LEU A 266 -6.61 1.49 -1.69
C LEU A 266 -7.69 2.50 -1.30
N GLN A 267 -7.72 3.67 -1.93
CA GLN A 267 -8.62 4.77 -1.58
C GLN A 267 -9.54 5.09 -2.76
N ILE A 268 -10.85 5.21 -2.51
CA ILE A 268 -11.86 5.44 -3.56
C ILE A 268 -12.75 6.63 -3.13
N PRO A 269 -12.84 7.73 -3.90
CA PRO A 269 -13.61 8.92 -3.54
C PRO A 269 -15.14 8.70 -3.53
N TRP A 270 -15.86 9.49 -2.73
CA TRP A 270 -17.33 9.36 -2.63
C TRP A 270 -18.12 9.47 -3.95
N PRO A 271 -17.81 10.39 -4.89
CA PRO A 271 -18.52 10.46 -6.17
C PRO A 271 -18.43 9.18 -7.00
N VAL A 272 -17.37 8.38 -6.80
CA VAL A 272 -17.15 7.10 -7.49
C VAL A 272 -18.03 6.01 -6.90
N PHE A 273 -18.21 5.99 -5.57
CA PHE A 273 -19.24 5.16 -4.93
C PHE A 273 -20.64 5.55 -5.41
N ASP A 274 -20.99 6.83 -5.29
CA ASP A 274 -22.34 7.33 -5.62
C ASP A 274 -22.77 6.99 -7.05
N ALA A 275 -21.89 7.18 -8.04
CA ALA A 275 -22.17 6.82 -9.43
C ALA A 275 -22.40 5.31 -9.65
N ASN A 276 -21.73 4.44 -8.88
CA ASN A 276 -21.77 3.00 -9.07
C ASN A 276 -22.77 2.25 -8.17
N ILE A 277 -23.24 2.88 -7.09
CA ILE A 277 -24.50 2.48 -6.43
C ILE A 277 -25.64 2.57 -7.46
N VAL A 278 -25.76 3.72 -8.15
CA VAL A 278 -26.82 3.94 -9.17
C VAL A 278 -26.65 3.01 -10.38
N ALA A 279 -25.42 2.77 -10.84
CA ALA A 279 -25.16 1.84 -11.95
C ALA A 279 -25.24 0.35 -11.56
N ASN A 280 -25.43 0.03 -10.28
CA ASN A 280 -25.32 -1.32 -9.69
C ASN A 280 -24.04 -2.06 -10.15
N LYS A 281 -22.87 -1.47 -9.83
CA LYS A 281 -21.54 -2.01 -10.20
C LYS A 281 -20.62 -2.15 -9.00
N LYS A 282 -19.98 -3.31 -8.89
CA LYS A 282 -18.94 -3.61 -7.90
C LYS A 282 -17.57 -3.24 -8.43
N PHE A 283 -16.66 -2.80 -7.56
CA PHE A 283 -15.27 -2.55 -7.97
C PHE A 283 -14.45 -3.82 -7.80
N ALA A 284 -13.52 -4.07 -8.72
CA ALA A 284 -12.54 -5.14 -8.57
C ALA A 284 -11.15 -4.69 -9.01
N PHE A 285 -10.13 -5.09 -8.24
CA PHE A 285 -8.72 -4.71 -8.42
C PHE A 285 -7.84 -5.95 -8.37
N ALA A 286 -6.91 -6.09 -9.32
CA ALA A 286 -6.06 -7.28 -9.44
C ALA A 286 -4.61 -6.96 -9.09
N LEU A 287 -4.29 -7.08 -7.80
CA LEU A 287 -3.05 -6.61 -7.20
C LEU A 287 -2.03 -7.75 -7.03
N ASN A 288 -0.75 -7.42 -7.13
CA ASN A 288 0.32 -8.31 -6.70
C ASN A 288 1.51 -7.56 -6.08
N ILE A 289 2.19 -8.22 -5.15
CA ILE A 289 3.56 -7.84 -4.78
C ILE A 289 4.45 -8.12 -6.00
N SER A 290 5.11 -7.08 -6.53
CA SER A 290 5.86 -7.14 -7.79
C SER A 290 7.38 -7.12 -7.60
N ASP A 291 7.85 -6.52 -6.50
CA ASP A 291 9.25 -6.42 -6.13
C ASP A 291 9.36 -6.19 -4.62
N ALA A 292 10.50 -6.54 -4.02
CA ALA A 292 10.82 -6.25 -2.63
C ALA A 292 12.33 -6.08 -2.48
N THR A 293 12.78 -5.12 -1.67
CA THR A 293 14.22 -4.89 -1.46
C THR A 293 14.86 -5.91 -0.52
N ASN A 294 14.05 -6.66 0.24
CA ASN A 294 14.47 -7.79 1.08
C ASN A 294 13.43 -8.94 0.99
N HIS A 295 13.73 -10.11 1.55
CA HIS A 295 12.81 -11.27 1.69
C HIS A 295 12.27 -11.87 0.38
N VAL A 296 11.44 -12.91 0.46
CA VAL A 296 10.92 -13.67 -0.68
C VAL A 296 9.45 -13.35 -0.94
N ILE A 297 9.07 -13.10 -2.19
CA ILE A 297 7.66 -12.94 -2.58
C ILE A 297 7.00 -14.34 -2.63
N HIS A 298 5.94 -14.58 -1.85
CA HIS A 298 5.30 -15.89 -1.80
C HIS A 298 4.70 -16.27 -3.17
N PRO A 299 4.95 -17.46 -3.74
CA PRO A 299 4.59 -17.79 -5.13
C PRO A 299 3.09 -17.67 -5.46
N THR A 300 2.21 -18.07 -4.52
CA THR A 300 0.74 -17.94 -4.65
C THR A 300 0.15 -16.78 -3.85
N LYS A 301 0.40 -16.70 -2.53
CA LYS A 301 -0.17 -15.69 -1.59
C LYS A 301 0.22 -14.22 -1.87
N SER A 302 1.04 -13.93 -2.88
CA SER A 302 1.44 -12.57 -3.28
C SER A 302 0.45 -11.85 -4.20
N LYS A 303 -0.56 -12.56 -4.72
CA LYS A 303 -1.59 -12.05 -5.63
C LYS A 303 -2.93 -11.97 -4.93
N LEU A 304 -3.61 -10.83 -5.05
CA LEU A 304 -4.90 -10.55 -4.41
C LEU A 304 -5.88 -9.93 -5.40
N ILE A 305 -7.08 -10.50 -5.50
CA ILE A 305 -8.23 -9.87 -6.14
C ILE A 305 -9.05 -9.19 -5.03
N VAL A 306 -9.06 -7.87 -5.00
CA VAL A 306 -9.95 -7.12 -4.09
C VAL A 306 -11.27 -6.91 -4.81
N VAL A 307 -12.40 -7.19 -4.16
CA VAL A 307 -13.76 -6.93 -4.68
C VAL A 307 -14.51 -6.08 -3.67
N ILE A 308 -15.10 -4.96 -4.09
CA ILE A 308 -15.77 -3.99 -3.20
C ILE A 308 -17.20 -3.80 -3.68
N ASP A 309 -18.16 -4.02 -2.79
CA ASP A 309 -19.55 -3.64 -3.02
C ASP A 309 -19.69 -2.10 -2.89
N PRO A 310 -20.38 -1.38 -3.79
CA PRO A 310 -20.49 0.06 -3.69
C PRO A 310 -21.32 0.50 -2.46
N ASN A 311 -22.12 -0.41 -1.88
CA ASN A 311 -22.94 -0.15 -0.69
C ASN A 311 -22.15 -0.29 0.64
N VAL A 312 -20.82 -0.39 0.61
CA VAL A 312 -19.98 -0.41 1.84
C VAL A 312 -20.20 0.81 2.75
N ASN A 313 -20.72 1.93 2.25
CA ASN A 313 -21.23 2.98 3.14
C ASN A 313 -22.46 3.70 2.57
N LEU A 314 -23.65 3.29 3.01
CA LEU A 314 -24.90 4.02 2.78
C LEU A 314 -24.92 5.38 3.51
N ASP A 315 -24.10 5.54 4.56
CA ASP A 315 -23.96 6.76 5.37
C ASP A 315 -22.82 7.67 4.90
N ASN A 316 -22.46 7.66 3.61
CA ASN A 316 -21.39 8.53 3.08
C ASN A 316 -21.72 10.02 3.13
N ASN A 317 -23.02 10.33 3.17
CA ASN A 317 -23.61 11.66 3.31
C ASN A 317 -23.12 12.75 2.36
N SER A 318 -22.52 12.38 1.22
CA SER A 318 -22.08 13.30 0.18
C SER A 318 -23.27 13.96 -0.52
N TYR A 319 -23.16 15.24 -0.86
CA TYR A 319 -24.24 16.00 -1.50
C TYR A 319 -24.62 15.41 -2.88
N ILE A 320 -25.87 14.96 -3.04
CA ILE A 320 -26.43 14.55 -4.34
C ILE A 320 -27.00 15.75 -5.08
N THR A 321 -26.35 16.17 -6.16
CA THR A 321 -26.93 17.10 -7.14
C THR A 321 -27.93 16.35 -8.02
N GLY A 322 -29.21 16.72 -7.95
CA GLY A 322 -30.25 16.19 -8.84
C GLY A 322 -30.29 16.86 -10.21
N ASN A 323 -31.26 16.46 -11.03
CA ASN A 323 -31.57 17.03 -12.35
C ASN A 323 -32.93 17.76 -12.38
N GLY A 324 -33.31 18.37 -11.25
CA GLY A 324 -34.55 19.14 -11.11
C GLY A 324 -34.59 20.39 -11.99
N THR A 325 -35.80 20.89 -12.21
CA THR A 325 -36.11 22.06 -13.07
C THR A 325 -36.91 23.16 -12.36
N GLY A 326 -37.38 22.92 -11.13
CA GLY A 326 -38.15 23.89 -10.34
C GLY A 326 -39.38 23.28 -9.67
N LEU A 327 -40.33 24.12 -9.26
CA LEU A 327 -41.64 23.70 -8.73
C LEU A 327 -42.77 24.23 -9.60
N THR A 328 -43.88 23.50 -9.66
CA THR A 328 -45.10 23.94 -10.35
C THR A 328 -45.76 25.02 -9.51
N ALA A 329 -45.68 26.26 -10.00
CA ALA A 329 -46.18 27.47 -9.38
C ALA A 329 -47.55 27.84 -9.95
N LYS A 330 -48.56 27.86 -9.09
CA LYS A 330 -49.89 28.39 -9.38
C LYS A 330 -50.03 29.75 -8.72
N TYR A 331 -50.25 30.79 -9.52
CA TYR A 331 -50.45 32.17 -9.09
C TYR A 331 -51.95 32.53 -9.18
N TYR A 332 -52.46 33.28 -8.21
CA TYR A 332 -53.87 33.60 -8.06
C TYR A 332 -54.09 35.08 -7.74
N THR A 333 -55.07 35.71 -8.38
CA THR A 333 -55.54 37.07 -8.04
C THR A 333 -56.58 37.03 -6.90
N ASN A 334 -56.55 38.03 -6.03
CA ASN A 334 -57.40 38.24 -4.85
C ASN A 334 -56.98 37.45 -3.59
N THR A 335 -57.07 38.09 -2.43
CA THR A 335 -56.49 37.73 -1.12
C THR A 335 -57.25 36.68 -0.31
N GLN A 336 -57.78 35.64 -0.96
CA GLN A 336 -58.47 34.58 -0.20
C GLN A 336 -57.54 33.88 0.80
N LEU A 337 -58.12 33.44 1.92
CA LEU A 337 -57.43 32.84 3.06
C LEU A 337 -56.81 31.46 2.77
N ASP A 338 -56.99 30.94 1.56
CA ASP A 338 -56.37 29.70 1.08
C ASP A 338 -56.13 29.78 -0.44
N PRO A 339 -54.96 29.35 -0.96
CA PRO A 339 -54.73 29.22 -2.40
C PRO A 339 -55.32 27.93 -2.99
N ASP A 340 -55.91 27.04 -2.18
CA ASP A 340 -56.60 25.82 -2.63
C ASP A 340 -58.14 25.92 -2.53
N ASP A 341 -58.68 27.15 -2.57
CA ASP A 341 -60.12 27.47 -2.54
C ASP A 341 -60.95 27.00 -3.75
N GLY A 342 -60.36 26.20 -4.64
CA GLY A 342 -60.99 25.64 -5.83
C GLY A 342 -61.05 26.56 -7.05
N ARG A 343 -60.59 27.82 -6.98
CA ARG A 343 -60.59 28.72 -8.13
C ARG A 343 -59.51 28.35 -9.17
N ALA A 344 -59.72 28.75 -10.43
CA ALA A 344 -58.69 28.64 -11.46
C ALA A 344 -57.53 29.62 -11.19
N PRO A 345 -56.26 29.21 -11.36
CA PRO A 345 -55.11 30.10 -11.22
C PRO A 345 -55.04 31.12 -12.38
N PHE A 346 -54.57 32.33 -12.08
CA PHE A 346 -54.30 33.39 -13.06
C PHE A 346 -53.20 32.97 -14.06
N VAL A 347 -52.19 32.23 -13.58
CA VAL A 347 -51.24 31.49 -14.41
C VAL A 347 -50.68 30.29 -13.65
N THR A 348 -50.37 29.22 -14.38
CA THR A 348 -49.54 28.11 -13.90
C THR A 348 -48.24 28.09 -14.69
N ARG A 349 -47.09 27.99 -14.03
CA ARG A 349 -45.77 27.87 -14.66
C ARG A 349 -44.82 27.03 -13.80
N VAL A 350 -43.59 26.80 -14.25
CA VAL A 350 -42.51 26.28 -13.40
C VAL A 350 -41.66 27.47 -12.92
N ASP A 351 -41.47 27.59 -11.60
CA ASP A 351 -40.49 28.51 -11.02
C ASP A 351 -39.23 27.71 -10.63
N GLU A 352 -38.07 28.14 -11.15
CA GLU A 352 -36.79 27.44 -10.99
C GLU A 352 -36.35 27.26 -9.53
N THR A 353 -36.62 28.27 -8.70
CA THR A 353 -36.39 28.32 -7.25
C THR A 353 -37.40 29.29 -6.62
N ILE A 354 -37.61 29.22 -5.30
CA ILE A 354 -38.35 30.26 -4.56
C ILE A 354 -37.30 31.19 -3.95
N ASN A 355 -37.00 32.28 -4.66
CA ASN A 355 -35.91 33.21 -4.38
C ASN A 355 -36.27 34.61 -4.91
N PHE A 356 -37.42 35.12 -4.46
CA PHE A 356 -38.03 36.34 -4.98
C PHE A 356 -37.69 37.54 -4.08
N SER A 357 -36.92 38.47 -4.62
CA SER A 357 -36.29 39.58 -3.89
C SER A 357 -36.84 40.94 -4.31
N GLY A 358 -37.44 41.64 -3.34
CA GLY A 358 -37.94 43.01 -3.51
C GLY A 358 -39.08 43.15 -4.51
N ASP A 359 -39.56 44.39 -4.62
CA ASP A 359 -40.84 44.77 -5.24
C ASP A 359 -40.90 44.59 -6.78
N GLY A 360 -39.94 43.88 -7.39
CA GLY A 360 -39.95 43.49 -8.80
C GLY A 360 -40.59 42.13 -9.07
N TRP A 361 -40.95 41.38 -8.03
CA TRP A 361 -41.88 40.26 -8.10
C TRP A 361 -43.29 40.79 -7.74
N PRO A 362 -44.38 40.39 -8.41
CA PRO A 362 -44.49 39.39 -9.46
C PRO A 362 -44.51 39.99 -10.89
N ASP A 363 -43.77 41.06 -11.21
CA ASP A 363 -43.90 41.76 -12.51
C ASP A 363 -43.71 40.87 -13.76
N ASN A 364 -42.87 39.84 -13.65
CA ASN A 364 -42.63 38.87 -14.72
C ASN A 364 -43.61 37.67 -14.69
N VAL A 365 -44.70 37.74 -13.91
CA VAL A 365 -45.80 36.78 -13.88
C VAL A 365 -46.92 37.31 -14.75
N LYS A 366 -47.15 36.67 -15.90
CA LYS A 366 -48.14 37.09 -16.91
C LYS A 366 -49.03 35.93 -17.29
N ASN A 367 -50.32 36.20 -17.51
CA ASN A 367 -51.27 35.20 -18.02
C ASN A 367 -51.06 34.97 -19.53
N THR A 368 -51.86 34.07 -20.12
CA THR A 368 -51.79 33.72 -21.56
C THR A 368 -52.13 34.88 -22.51
N SER A 369 -52.79 35.94 -22.02
CA SER A 369 -53.05 37.19 -22.76
C SER A 369 -51.95 38.24 -22.58
N GLY A 370 -50.86 37.93 -21.86
CA GLY A 370 -49.78 38.86 -21.53
C GLY A 370 -50.10 39.85 -20.42
N THR A 371 -51.28 39.78 -19.79
CA THR A 371 -51.64 40.61 -18.64
C THR A 371 -50.77 40.25 -17.44
N GLN A 372 -50.16 41.27 -16.83
CA GLN A 372 -49.34 41.14 -15.62
C GLN A 372 -50.20 40.86 -14.39
N LEU A 373 -49.69 40.02 -13.47
CA LEU A 373 -50.29 39.83 -12.16
C LEU A 373 -50.17 41.13 -11.34
N SER A 374 -51.20 41.42 -10.54
CA SER A 374 -51.15 42.53 -9.58
C SER A 374 -50.00 42.37 -8.60
N ARG A 375 -49.33 43.47 -8.22
CA ARG A 375 -48.31 43.48 -7.16
C ARG A 375 -48.94 43.27 -5.79
N ASP A 376 -50.02 44.00 -5.50
CA ASP A 376 -50.84 43.77 -4.32
C ASP A 376 -51.85 42.65 -4.56
N ASN A 377 -52.39 42.09 -3.47
CA ASN A 377 -53.54 41.20 -3.47
C ASN A 377 -53.42 39.92 -4.33
N PHE A 378 -52.32 39.16 -4.18
CA PHE A 378 -52.14 37.86 -4.84
C PHE A 378 -51.81 36.73 -3.87
N ALA A 379 -51.89 35.49 -4.34
CA ALA A 379 -51.41 34.32 -3.63
C ALA A 379 -50.67 33.38 -4.58
N THR A 380 -49.68 32.65 -4.07
CA THR A 380 -48.89 31.70 -4.86
C THR A 380 -48.74 30.37 -4.14
N ARG A 381 -48.90 29.27 -4.89
CA ARG A 381 -48.71 27.90 -4.42
C ARG A 381 -47.68 27.21 -5.29
N TRP A 382 -46.52 26.89 -4.72
CA TRP A 382 -45.53 26.03 -5.35
C TRP A 382 -45.72 24.61 -4.88
N LYS A 383 -45.78 23.66 -5.81
CA LYS A 383 -45.94 22.23 -5.53
C LYS A 383 -45.00 21.38 -6.40
N GLY A 384 -44.46 20.32 -5.81
CA GLY A 384 -43.57 19.41 -6.50
C GLY A 384 -42.93 18.39 -5.55
N GLU A 385 -41.73 17.94 -5.90
CA GLU A 385 -40.87 17.13 -5.03
C GLU A 385 -39.55 17.84 -4.71
N PHE A 386 -39.05 17.62 -3.51
CA PHE A 386 -37.68 17.93 -3.09
C PHE A 386 -36.86 16.64 -2.98
N LEU A 387 -35.76 16.56 -3.72
CA LEU A 387 -34.73 15.53 -3.57
C LEU A 387 -33.77 15.93 -2.46
N ALA A 388 -33.78 15.22 -1.33
CA ALA A 388 -32.87 15.48 -0.22
C ALA A 388 -31.41 15.15 -0.63
N PRO A 389 -30.52 16.15 -0.81
CA PRO A 389 -29.14 15.88 -1.23
C PRO A 389 -28.31 15.12 -0.19
N VAL A 390 -28.71 15.15 1.09
CA VAL A 390 -28.02 14.52 2.22
C VAL A 390 -29.05 13.90 3.18
N ARG A 391 -28.60 13.01 4.07
CA ARG A 391 -29.35 12.46 5.20
C ARG A 391 -29.16 13.37 6.42
N GLY A 392 -30.23 13.68 7.12
CA GLY A 392 -30.16 14.44 8.37
C GLY A 392 -31.44 15.18 8.72
N THR A 393 -31.40 15.91 9.84
CA THR A 393 -32.48 16.82 10.25
C THR A 393 -32.33 18.12 9.48
N TYR A 394 -33.16 18.32 8.47
CA TYR A 394 -33.28 19.57 7.75
C TYR A 394 -33.98 20.62 8.60
N THR A 395 -33.49 21.85 8.57
CA THR A 395 -34.28 23.05 8.87
C THR A 395 -34.66 23.69 7.55
N PHE A 396 -35.96 23.81 7.29
CA PHE A 396 -36.48 24.61 6.20
C PHE A 396 -36.82 26.00 6.73
N TYR A 397 -36.39 27.04 6.01
CA TYR A 397 -36.64 28.44 6.36
C TYR A 397 -37.44 29.13 5.26
N GLN A 398 -38.48 29.85 5.65
CA GLN A 398 -39.14 30.87 4.86
C GLN A 398 -38.71 32.21 5.43
N THR A 399 -37.72 32.85 4.80
CA THR A 399 -37.17 34.15 5.21
C THR A 399 -37.62 35.23 4.25
N ARG A 400 -37.75 36.48 4.75
CA ARG A 400 -38.32 37.61 3.99
C ARG A 400 -39.56 37.14 3.20
N TRP A 401 -40.51 36.59 3.95
CA TRP A 401 -41.66 35.91 3.37
C TRP A 401 -42.88 36.75 3.69
N ASP A 402 -43.26 37.58 2.74
CA ASP A 402 -44.09 38.75 2.97
C ASP A 402 -45.35 38.68 2.08
N ASP A 403 -46.57 38.57 2.60
CA ASP A 403 -46.97 38.41 4.01
C ASP A 403 -46.91 36.96 4.51
N GLY A 404 -47.71 36.09 3.86
CA GLY A 404 -48.36 34.96 4.51
C GLY A 404 -47.76 33.63 4.09
N SER A 405 -47.62 32.70 5.04
CA SER A 405 -46.68 31.58 4.88
C SER A 405 -47.23 30.23 5.34
N ARG A 406 -47.18 29.23 4.46
CA ARG A 406 -47.24 27.81 4.84
C ARG A 406 -46.13 27.03 4.13
N LEU A 407 -45.71 25.93 4.75
CA LEU A 407 -44.80 24.95 4.15
C LEU A 407 -45.16 23.56 4.63
N TYR A 408 -45.33 22.64 3.69
CA TYR A 408 -45.51 21.22 3.92
C TYR A 408 -44.36 20.45 3.26
N VAL A 409 -43.74 19.53 4.00
CA VAL A 409 -42.71 18.60 3.47
C VAL A 409 -43.10 17.19 3.86
N ASN A 410 -43.18 16.28 2.89
CA ASN A 410 -43.70 14.92 3.06
C ASN A 410 -45.11 14.88 3.70
N GLY A 411 -45.95 15.89 3.40
CA GLY A 411 -47.26 16.09 4.02
C GLY A 411 -47.24 16.68 5.44
N VAL A 412 -46.09 16.79 6.10
CA VAL A 412 -45.94 17.37 7.44
C VAL A 412 -45.91 18.90 7.33
N ALA A 413 -46.80 19.58 8.05
CA ALA A 413 -46.81 21.04 8.14
C ALA A 413 -45.61 21.53 8.97
N LEU A 414 -44.61 22.13 8.31
CA LEU A 414 -43.42 22.71 8.93
C LEU A 414 -43.64 24.18 9.32
N VAL A 415 -44.47 24.89 8.56
CA VAL A 415 -44.90 26.27 8.83
C VAL A 415 -46.39 26.37 8.52
N ASN A 416 -47.16 27.01 9.40
CA ASN A 416 -48.57 27.32 9.19
C ASN A 416 -48.92 28.67 9.82
N ASP A 417 -48.55 29.76 9.15
CA ASP A 417 -48.74 31.15 9.56
C ASP A 417 -49.17 31.99 8.36
N TYR A 418 -50.40 31.74 7.87
CA TYR A 418 -50.99 32.39 6.70
C TYR A 418 -51.66 33.74 7.02
N THR A 419 -51.08 34.45 8.01
CA THR A 419 -51.51 35.78 8.46
C THR A 419 -51.00 36.88 7.52
N THR A 420 -51.56 38.09 7.62
CA THR A 420 -51.01 39.32 7.01
C THR A 420 -49.94 39.93 7.91
N GLN A 421 -48.88 39.16 8.16
CA GLN A 421 -47.76 39.62 8.99
C GLN A 421 -46.47 39.62 8.17
N TRP A 422 -46.24 40.77 7.54
CA TRP A 422 -45.04 41.13 6.79
C TRP A 422 -43.76 41.16 7.64
N ASP A 423 -43.83 41.68 8.87
CA ASP A 423 -42.66 42.00 9.73
C ASP A 423 -41.94 40.79 10.38
N LYS A 424 -42.11 39.57 9.83
CA LYS A 424 -41.48 38.34 10.32
C LYS A 424 -40.22 37.99 9.52
N ASP A 425 -39.06 38.34 10.09
CA ASP A 425 -37.71 37.99 9.58
C ASP A 425 -37.57 36.55 9.07
N THR A 426 -38.16 35.59 9.79
CA THR A 426 -38.01 34.15 9.54
C THR A 426 -39.16 33.34 10.13
N ARG A 427 -39.72 32.44 9.31
CA ARG A 427 -40.54 31.30 9.73
C ARG A 427 -39.78 30.02 9.39
N LYS A 428 -39.84 28.99 10.24
CA LYS A 428 -39.06 27.75 10.02
C LYS A 428 -39.64 26.53 10.73
N GLY A 429 -39.33 25.35 10.20
CA GLY A 429 -39.63 24.05 10.81
C GLY A 429 -38.60 23.00 10.42
N THR A 430 -38.59 21.86 11.13
CA THR A 430 -37.58 20.80 10.95
C THR A 430 -38.19 19.44 10.60
N ILE A 431 -37.45 18.65 9.82
CA ILE A 431 -37.82 17.28 9.47
C ILE A 431 -36.58 16.44 9.18
N PHE A 432 -36.56 15.18 9.63
CA PHE A 432 -35.51 14.24 9.25
C PHE A 432 -35.80 13.64 7.87
N LEU A 433 -34.85 13.77 6.94
CA LEU A 433 -34.95 13.24 5.58
C LEU A 433 -33.78 12.32 5.28
N GLU A 434 -34.04 11.33 4.42
CA GLU A 434 -33.05 10.37 3.94
C GLU A 434 -32.43 10.82 2.62
N ARG A 435 -31.11 10.66 2.52
CA ARG A 435 -30.32 10.98 1.34
C ARG A 435 -30.90 10.32 0.08
N GLY A 436 -31.02 11.09 -1.00
CA GLY A 436 -31.39 10.58 -2.32
C GLY A 436 -32.86 10.20 -2.47
N LYS A 437 -33.68 10.30 -1.41
CA LYS A 437 -35.13 10.16 -1.53
C LYS A 437 -35.76 11.48 -1.96
N ARG A 438 -36.83 11.39 -2.73
CA ARG A 438 -37.73 12.51 -3.01
C ARG A 438 -38.86 12.55 -2.00
N TYR A 439 -39.28 13.75 -1.67
CA TYR A 439 -40.37 14.04 -0.74
C TYR A 439 -41.27 15.10 -1.36
N THR A 440 -42.59 14.99 -1.19
CA THR A 440 -43.49 16.06 -1.62
C THR A 440 -43.14 17.37 -0.90
N ILE A 441 -43.11 18.47 -1.63
CA ILE A 441 -42.91 19.80 -1.07
C ILE A 441 -43.98 20.74 -1.60
N GLU A 442 -44.59 21.49 -0.69
CA GLU A 442 -45.64 22.44 -1.02
C GLU A 442 -45.50 23.69 -0.16
N ALA A 443 -45.29 24.84 -0.80
CA ALA A 443 -45.14 26.13 -0.14
C ALA A 443 -46.26 27.08 -0.58
N HIS A 444 -46.90 27.76 0.38
CA HIS A 444 -47.93 28.77 0.11
C HIS A 444 -47.42 30.14 0.51
N HIS A 445 -47.61 31.10 -0.39
CA HIS A 445 -47.41 32.53 -0.19
C HIS A 445 -48.74 33.29 -0.35
N ARG A 446 -48.87 34.41 0.35
CA ARG A 446 -49.92 35.42 0.19
C ARG A 446 -49.28 36.79 0.26
N GLU A 447 -49.70 37.68 -0.61
CA GLU A 447 -49.42 39.12 -0.59
C GLU A 447 -50.74 39.87 -0.39
N ASN A 448 -50.79 40.78 0.60
CA ASN A 448 -51.96 41.59 0.88
C ASN A 448 -51.88 42.99 0.23
N VAL A 449 -51.03 43.89 0.76
CA VAL A 449 -50.67 45.17 0.14
C VAL A 449 -49.24 45.58 0.51
N GLY A 450 -48.49 46.11 -0.45
CA GLY A 450 -47.16 46.70 -0.23
C GLY A 450 -46.02 45.98 -0.94
N GLY A 451 -44.98 45.62 -0.19
CA GLY A 451 -43.76 44.99 -0.69
C GLY A 451 -43.79 43.48 -0.47
N GLN A 452 -43.46 42.71 -1.49
CA GLN A 452 -43.68 41.26 -1.55
C GLN A 452 -42.36 40.52 -1.77
N GLN A 453 -42.06 39.53 -0.92
CA GLN A 453 -40.83 38.75 -0.97
C GLN A 453 -41.09 37.29 -0.59
N ALA A 454 -40.30 36.36 -1.13
CA ALA A 454 -40.39 34.95 -0.79
C ALA A 454 -39.08 34.19 -1.07
N TYR A 455 -38.38 33.77 -0.01
CA TYR A 455 -37.20 32.90 -0.09
C TYR A 455 -37.46 31.58 0.63
N LEU A 456 -37.24 30.45 -0.05
CA LEU A 456 -37.25 29.12 0.57
C LEU A 456 -35.82 28.56 0.64
N GLU A 457 -35.33 28.39 1.87
CA GLU A 457 -33.97 27.95 2.16
C GLU A 457 -33.94 26.66 2.97
N ILE A 458 -32.83 25.93 2.88
CA ILE A 458 -32.54 24.71 3.63
C ILE A 458 -31.18 24.78 4.31
N GLU A 459 -31.09 24.10 5.46
CA GLU A 459 -29.87 23.86 6.21
C GLU A 459 -29.92 22.44 6.81
N VAL A 460 -28.77 21.79 6.92
CA VAL A 460 -28.56 20.63 7.80
C VAL A 460 -27.33 20.94 8.64
N PRO A 461 -27.43 21.05 9.98
CA PRO A 461 -26.29 21.38 10.84
C PRO A 461 -25.07 20.50 10.55
N ASP A 462 -23.89 21.13 10.53
CA ASP A 462 -22.56 20.54 10.26
C ASP A 462 -22.37 19.81 8.91
N ILE A 463 -23.41 19.74 8.06
CA ILE A 463 -23.43 18.97 6.81
C ILE A 463 -23.74 19.86 5.59
N LEU A 464 -24.72 20.76 5.70
CA LEU A 464 -25.21 21.60 4.61
C LEU A 464 -25.52 23.00 5.14
N SER A 465 -24.60 23.96 4.92
CA SER A 465 -24.80 25.36 5.31
C SER A 465 -26.02 25.99 4.65
N LYS A 466 -26.75 26.83 5.40
CA LYS A 466 -27.99 27.51 4.99
C LYS A 466 -27.88 28.15 3.60
N ARG A 467 -28.83 27.81 2.72
CA ARG A 467 -28.91 28.28 1.32
C ARG A 467 -30.32 28.16 0.77
N VAL A 468 -30.66 28.99 -0.22
CA VAL A 468 -31.83 28.79 -1.10
C VAL A 468 -31.82 27.37 -1.67
N ILE A 469 -32.98 26.69 -1.73
CA ILE A 469 -33.05 25.35 -2.34
C ILE A 469 -32.72 25.48 -3.84
N PRO A 470 -31.64 24.84 -4.34
CA PRO A 470 -31.25 25.02 -5.73
C PRO A 470 -32.12 24.17 -6.66
N LYS A 471 -32.37 24.68 -7.88
CA LYS A 471 -33.18 24.08 -8.94
C LYS A 471 -32.96 22.57 -9.13
N SER A 472 -31.71 22.12 -9.03
CA SER A 472 -31.32 20.70 -9.16
C SER A 472 -32.06 19.75 -8.23
N GLN A 473 -32.56 20.23 -7.08
CA GLN A 473 -33.28 19.42 -6.10
C GLN A 473 -34.80 19.52 -6.21
N LEU A 474 -35.33 20.40 -7.07
CA LEU A 474 -36.76 20.71 -7.18
C LEU A 474 -37.36 20.13 -8.46
N PHE A 475 -38.40 19.31 -8.32
CA PHE A 475 -39.06 18.64 -9.44
C PHE A 475 -40.53 19.07 -9.53
N PRO A 476 -41.00 19.61 -10.67
CA PRO A 476 -42.38 20.04 -10.84
C PRO A 476 -43.31 18.81 -10.95
N THR A 477 -44.45 18.86 -10.26
CA THR A 477 -45.56 17.92 -10.52
C THR A 477 -46.38 18.36 -11.74
N PRO A 478 -46.90 17.43 -12.57
CA PRO A 478 -47.87 17.73 -13.61
C PRO A 478 -49.10 18.51 -13.11
#